data_AF-A0AAW0V5A2-F1
#
_entry.id   AF-A0AAW0V5A2-F1
#
_cell.length_a   1.000
_cell.length_b   1.000
_cell.length_c   1.000
_cell.angle_alpha   90.00
_cell.angle_beta   90.00
_cell.angle_gamma   90.00
#
_symmetry.space_group_name_H-M   'P 1'
#
loop_
_entity.id
_entity.type
_entity.pdbx_description
1 polymer ?
#
loop_
_entity_poly.entity_id
_entity_poly.type
_entity_poly.pdbx_seq_one_letter_code
_entity_poly.pdbx_strand_id
1 'polypeptide(L)'
;MVCKALGFPGLEKVTYSGVYGHARDRFWMDNLFCMGTEKNLTQCKFDGWGIHDCERDEAAGVVCRSHFSSSTPSPTLPPRDEPIITNKTVLKHAVEGKVKLRLQGGRSEFEGRVEVQLAGSEEWGLLCGDGWSLLEGMVVCRHLGYGYAQGALSTEMADLVPDHMELARSARLEDKQLFFLQCAMEENCLATSSAEVEKSGYGWHLNTRRLMRFTARIFNQGDEAFRPFLPKQYWEWHACHMHYHSMEVFAHYDIIDSQGNRVAEGHKASFCLEDNNCLPDVEPVFKCANYGDQGISPGCTDTYAYNIDCQWVDITDLKPGTYTFKLAINPEFKVAEKTFDNNAASCEMIYGTQNVWIGNCTLGRP
;
A
#
# COMPACT_ATOMS: atom_id res chain seq x y z
N MET A 1 13.69 13.82 30.74
CA MET A 1 12.54 13.63 31.65
C MET A 1 11.75 12.35 31.35
N VAL A 2 11.32 12.10 30.11
CA VAL A 2 10.51 10.92 29.72
C VAL A 2 11.13 9.61 30.20
N CYS A 3 12.41 9.38 29.88
CA CYS A 3 13.14 8.20 30.35
C CYS A 3 13.18 8.07 31.89
N LYS A 4 13.38 9.18 32.60
CA LYS A 4 13.39 9.17 34.08
C LYS A 4 12.00 8.90 34.65
N ALA A 5 10.95 9.45 34.05
CA ALA A 5 9.56 9.20 34.44
C ALA A 5 9.15 7.73 34.22
N LEU A 6 9.73 7.08 33.21
CA LEU A 6 9.59 5.65 32.92
C LEU A 6 10.55 4.75 33.73
N GLY A 7 11.31 5.31 34.69
CA GLY A 7 12.17 4.54 35.59
C GLY A 7 13.58 4.24 35.07
N PHE A 8 14.00 4.80 33.93
CA PHE A 8 15.35 4.63 33.39
C PHE A 8 16.36 5.65 33.96
N PRO A 9 17.64 5.30 34.09
CA PRO A 9 18.70 6.14 34.67
C PRO A 9 18.94 7.43 33.86
N GLY A 10 18.66 7.41 32.56
CA GLY A 10 18.80 8.60 31.73
C GLY A 10 18.40 8.39 30.28
N LEU A 11 18.52 9.46 29.50
CA LEU A 11 18.40 9.46 28.05
C LEU A 11 19.72 8.95 27.44
N GLU A 12 19.61 8.18 26.37
CA GLU A 12 20.73 7.75 25.53
C GLU A 12 20.73 8.51 24.20
N LYS A 13 19.58 8.52 23.51
CA LYS A 13 19.42 9.15 22.20
C LYS A 13 17.99 9.67 22.02
N VAL A 14 17.83 10.78 21.31
CA VAL A 14 16.55 11.25 20.78
C VAL A 14 16.39 10.80 19.33
N THR A 15 15.18 10.46 18.94
CA THR A 15 14.85 10.15 17.54
C THR A 15 13.70 11.05 17.10
N TYR A 16 13.72 11.40 15.83
CA TYR A 16 12.69 12.15 15.11
C TYR A 16 12.34 11.38 13.84
N SER A 17 11.38 11.86 13.05
CA SER A 17 10.98 11.21 11.79
C SER A 17 10.51 9.74 11.95
N GLY A 18 9.76 9.42 13.01
CA GLY A 18 8.93 8.22 12.99
C GLY A 18 9.71 6.91 13.04
N VAL A 19 10.95 6.96 13.54
CA VAL A 19 11.90 5.82 13.61
C VAL A 19 11.31 4.57 14.29
N TYR A 20 10.30 4.72 15.14
CA TYR A 20 9.63 3.62 15.85
C TYR A 20 8.22 3.31 15.32
N GLY A 21 7.90 3.78 14.11
CA GLY A 21 6.62 3.67 13.45
C GLY A 21 5.97 5.02 13.22
N HIS A 22 5.20 5.11 12.12
CA HIS A 22 4.38 6.27 11.82
C HIS A 22 3.34 6.47 12.93
N ALA A 23 3.13 7.73 13.32
CA ALA A 23 2.02 8.04 14.19
C ALA A 23 0.71 7.75 13.45
N ARG A 24 -0.24 7.11 14.13
CA ARG A 24 -1.66 7.17 13.71
C ARG A 24 -2.09 8.63 13.85
N ASP A 25 -2.90 9.14 12.92
CA ASP A 25 -3.25 10.56 12.62
C ASP A 25 -3.69 11.46 13.80
N ARG A 26 -2.94 11.44 14.91
CA ARG A 26 -3.30 12.03 16.19
C ARG A 26 -2.02 12.32 16.96
N PHE A 27 -1.51 13.54 16.78
CA PHE A 27 -0.44 14.08 17.59
C PHE A 27 -1.05 14.95 18.70
N TRP A 28 -0.62 14.70 19.93
CA TRP A 28 -1.14 15.43 21.09
C TRP A 28 -0.32 16.66 21.46
N MET A 29 0.95 16.70 21.07
CA MET A 29 1.88 17.78 21.39
C MET A 29 2.81 17.99 20.19
N ASP A 30 3.01 19.24 19.81
CA ASP A 30 3.88 19.68 18.73
C ASP A 30 4.77 20.85 19.20
N ASN A 31 5.93 21.02 18.58
CA ASN A 31 6.94 22.03 18.92
C ASN A 31 7.28 22.05 20.43
N LEU A 32 7.46 20.85 21.00
CA LEU A 32 7.71 20.67 22.42
C LEU A 32 9.06 21.29 22.85
N PHE A 33 8.99 22.28 23.74
CA PHE A 33 10.14 22.96 24.32
C PHE A 33 10.20 22.78 25.85
N CYS A 34 11.21 22.04 26.31
CA CYS A 34 11.48 21.80 27.73
C CYS A 34 12.81 22.44 28.16
N MET A 35 12.88 22.99 29.37
CA MET A 35 14.11 23.49 30.01
C MET A 35 14.99 22.36 30.57
N GLY A 36 14.43 21.16 30.74
CA GLY A 36 15.11 19.94 31.21
C GLY A 36 15.02 19.68 32.72
N THR A 37 14.43 20.61 33.48
CA THR A 37 14.21 20.50 34.93
C THR A 37 12.79 20.04 35.29
N GLU A 38 11.89 20.00 34.31
CA GLU A 38 10.50 19.60 34.47
C GLU A 38 10.39 18.13 34.93
N LYS A 39 9.40 17.85 35.79
CA LYS A 39 9.15 16.50 36.31
C LYS A 39 8.12 15.73 35.48
N ASN A 40 7.28 16.41 34.72
CA ASN A 40 6.26 15.82 33.86
C ASN A 40 6.23 16.52 32.49
N LEU A 41 5.99 15.77 31.42
CA LEU A 41 6.00 16.23 30.03
C LEU A 41 5.00 17.37 29.80
N THR A 42 3.88 17.34 30.53
CA THR A 42 2.83 18.38 30.48
C THR A 42 3.27 19.74 31.04
N GLN A 43 4.44 19.83 31.68
CA GLN A 43 5.00 21.08 32.20
C GLN A 43 5.90 21.80 31.19
N CYS A 44 6.24 21.14 30.07
CA CYS A 44 6.95 21.78 28.97
C CYS A 44 6.02 22.70 28.19
N LYS A 45 6.60 23.66 27.46
CA LYS A 45 5.84 24.50 26.53
C LYS A 45 5.66 23.76 25.20
N PHE A 46 4.51 23.92 24.57
CA PHE A 46 4.15 23.33 23.27
C PHE A 46 2.93 24.08 22.73
N ASP A 47 2.56 23.84 21.47
CA ASP A 47 1.57 24.66 20.74
C ASP A 47 0.10 24.45 21.17
N GLY A 48 -0.16 23.45 22.01
CA GLY A 48 -1.48 23.14 22.55
C GLY A 48 -1.91 21.69 22.27
N TRP A 49 -2.84 21.17 23.07
CA TRP A 49 -3.25 19.77 22.98
C TRP A 49 -4.00 19.48 21.68
N GLY A 50 -3.47 18.57 20.87
CA GLY A 50 -4.08 18.20 19.59
C GLY A 50 -3.97 19.26 18.50
N ILE A 51 -3.20 20.33 18.73
CA ILE A 51 -2.87 21.36 17.75
C ILE A 51 -1.47 21.04 17.25
N HIS A 52 -1.35 20.64 15.98
CA HIS A 52 -0.09 20.27 15.35
C HIS A 52 -0.17 20.47 13.83
N ASP A 53 0.99 20.63 13.20
CA ASP A 53 1.16 20.51 11.76
C ASP A 53 1.99 19.27 11.36
N CYS A 54 2.35 18.42 12.34
CA CYS A 54 3.11 17.19 12.12
C CYS A 54 2.52 16.25 11.04
N GLU A 55 3.37 15.78 10.13
CA GLU A 55 3.12 14.69 9.19
C GLU A 55 3.24 13.31 9.87
N ARG A 56 2.70 12.24 9.26
CA ARG A 56 2.63 10.89 9.86
C ARG A 56 3.99 10.31 10.25
N ASP A 57 5.04 10.67 9.55
CA ASP A 57 6.40 10.27 9.85
C ASP A 57 7.08 11.20 10.87
N GLU A 58 6.49 12.29 11.35
CA GLU A 58 7.17 13.20 12.29
C GLU A 58 7.11 12.77 13.78
N ALA A 59 6.73 11.51 14.05
CA ALA A 59 6.62 11.00 15.41
C ALA A 59 7.97 11.03 16.15
N ALA A 60 8.01 11.75 17.28
CA ALA A 60 9.18 11.83 18.14
C ALA A 60 9.36 10.55 18.98
N GLY A 61 10.61 10.15 19.20
CA GLY A 61 10.96 8.98 20.00
C GLY A 61 12.20 9.20 20.87
N VAL A 62 12.41 8.30 21.84
CA VAL A 62 13.57 8.35 22.75
C VAL A 62 14.11 6.94 23.00
N VAL A 63 15.44 6.83 23.06
CA VAL A 63 16.15 5.68 23.61
C VAL A 63 16.58 6.02 25.02
N CYS A 64 16.11 5.24 25.99
CA CYS A 64 16.49 5.38 27.38
C CYS A 64 17.65 4.45 27.69
N ARG A 65 18.65 4.96 28.43
CA ARG A 65 19.78 4.13 28.89
C ARG A 65 19.23 3.01 29.75
N SER A 66 19.58 1.77 29.46
CA SER A 66 19.21 0.63 30.29
C SER A 66 19.98 0.66 31.62
N HIS A 67 19.38 0.12 32.69
CA HIS A 67 20.06 -0.07 33.98
C HIS A 67 21.13 -1.17 33.96
N PHE A 68 21.27 -1.91 32.86
CA PHE A 68 22.16 -3.06 32.79
C PHE A 68 23.18 -2.93 31.65
N SER A 69 24.41 -2.57 32.01
CA SER A 69 25.58 -3.05 31.28
C SER A 69 25.90 -4.46 31.79
N SER A 70 25.99 -5.41 30.86
CA SER A 70 26.39 -6.83 31.01
C SER A 70 25.39 -7.81 31.65
N SER A 71 24.97 -8.77 30.80
CA SER A 71 24.47 -10.14 31.05
C SER A 71 23.16 -10.40 31.82
N THR A 72 22.29 -11.17 31.14
CA THR A 72 21.14 -12.01 31.61
C THR A 72 19.72 -11.38 31.63
N PRO A 73 18.65 -12.21 31.52
CA PRO A 73 17.75 -12.28 30.37
C PRO A 73 16.46 -11.44 30.50
N SER A 74 15.80 -11.25 29.35
CA SER A 74 14.57 -10.49 29.11
C SER A 74 13.47 -10.67 30.18
N PRO A 75 12.75 -9.60 30.56
CA PRO A 75 11.52 -9.72 31.32
C PRO A 75 10.38 -10.20 30.41
N THR A 76 9.57 -11.12 30.94
CA THR A 76 8.32 -11.60 30.34
C THR A 76 7.32 -10.47 30.22
N LEU A 77 6.93 -10.15 28.99
CA LEU A 77 5.79 -9.28 28.67
C LEU A 77 4.47 -10.03 29.00
N PRO A 78 3.40 -9.33 29.41
CA PRO A 78 2.08 -9.93 29.57
C PRO A 78 1.54 -10.43 28.22
N PRO A 79 0.63 -11.42 28.22
CA PRO A 79 0.13 -12.01 27.00
C PRO A 79 -0.62 -10.95 26.20
N ARG A 80 -0.19 -10.73 24.97
CA ARG A 80 -0.90 -9.94 23.96
C ARG A 80 -1.84 -10.91 23.25
N ASP A 81 -3.12 -10.57 23.16
CA ASP A 81 -4.12 -11.37 22.44
C ASP A 81 -3.62 -11.71 21.03
N GLU A 82 -3.76 -12.98 20.67
CA GLU A 82 -3.24 -13.57 19.44
C GLU A 82 -3.89 -12.95 18.19
N PRO A 83 -3.12 -12.66 17.13
CA PRO A 83 -3.69 -12.39 15.83
C PRO A 83 -4.27 -13.68 15.26
N ILE A 84 -5.56 -13.65 14.91
CA ILE A 84 -6.24 -14.74 14.21
C ILE A 84 -5.71 -14.77 12.76
N ILE A 85 -4.91 -15.78 12.43
CA ILE A 85 -4.42 -16.04 11.07
C ILE A 85 -5.05 -17.33 10.54
N THR A 86 -5.56 -17.23 9.32
CA THR A 86 -6.27 -18.24 8.54
C THR A 86 -5.36 -19.34 7.97
N ASN A 87 -5.97 -20.47 7.62
CA ASN A 87 -5.39 -21.78 7.35
C ASN A 87 -4.27 -21.86 6.28
N LYS A 88 -3.02 -21.57 6.66
CA LYS A 88 -1.86 -22.41 6.33
C LYS A 88 -1.32 -22.95 7.66
N THR A 89 -1.70 -24.19 7.98
CA THR A 89 -1.15 -25.03 9.07
C THR A 89 -1.04 -24.39 10.46
N VAL A 90 -1.82 -24.91 11.42
CA VAL A 90 -1.55 -24.77 12.87
C VAL A 90 -0.03 -24.71 13.11
N LEU A 91 0.47 -23.58 13.62
CA LEU A 91 1.86 -23.42 14.05
C LEU A 91 2.08 -24.35 15.23
N LYS A 92 2.56 -25.57 14.96
CA LYS A 92 2.50 -26.69 15.92
C LYS A 92 3.62 -26.70 16.95
N HIS A 93 4.75 -26.03 16.69
CA HIS A 93 5.94 -26.16 17.53
C HIS A 93 6.69 -24.84 17.71
N ALA A 94 6.73 -24.35 18.95
CA ALA A 94 7.79 -23.46 19.43
C ALA A 94 8.72 -24.33 20.30
N VAL A 95 9.96 -24.51 19.87
CA VAL A 95 10.96 -25.30 20.61
C VAL A 95 11.98 -24.35 21.20
N GLU A 96 12.15 -24.38 22.53
CA GLU A 96 13.28 -23.72 23.17
C GLU A 96 14.56 -24.49 22.81
N GLY A 97 15.39 -23.88 21.97
CA GLY A 97 16.65 -24.48 21.51
C GLY A 97 17.63 -23.43 21.03
N LYS A 98 18.93 -23.71 21.20
CA LYS A 98 20.00 -22.85 20.67
C LYS A 98 20.22 -23.17 19.20
N VAL A 99 19.77 -22.28 18.32
CA VAL A 99 20.15 -22.31 16.89
C VAL A 99 21.28 -21.31 16.63
N LYS A 100 22.07 -21.55 15.59
CA LYS A 100 22.99 -20.55 15.04
C LYS A 100 22.42 -20.02 13.73
N LEU A 101 22.55 -18.72 13.53
CA LEU A 101 22.17 -18.05 12.28
C LEU A 101 23.42 -17.50 11.58
N ARG A 102 23.36 -17.36 10.25
CA ARG A 102 24.28 -16.55 9.46
C ARG A 102 23.58 -15.92 8.25
N LEU A 103 24.16 -14.86 7.72
CA LEU A 103 23.79 -14.29 6.42
C LEU A 103 24.83 -14.71 5.38
N GLN A 104 24.38 -15.14 4.20
CA GLN A 104 25.27 -15.54 3.12
C GLN A 104 24.84 -14.98 1.76
N GLY A 105 25.82 -14.54 0.95
CA GLY A 105 25.59 -14.11 -0.44
C GLY A 105 25.15 -12.65 -0.65
N GLY A 106 25.15 -11.82 0.40
CA GLY A 106 24.94 -10.38 0.25
C GLY A 106 26.20 -9.61 -0.12
N ARG A 107 26.07 -8.32 -0.49
CA ARG A 107 27.20 -7.44 -0.87
C ARG A 107 27.92 -6.86 0.35
N SER A 108 27.35 -7.02 1.55
CA SER A 108 27.98 -6.67 2.82
C SER A 108 27.65 -7.71 3.89
N GLU A 109 28.30 -7.63 5.05
CA GLU A 109 28.02 -8.52 6.19
C GLU A 109 26.63 -8.32 6.83
N PHE A 110 25.95 -7.22 6.50
CA PHE A 110 24.63 -6.84 7.03
C PHE A 110 23.46 -7.24 6.12
N GLU A 111 23.72 -7.84 4.95
CA GLU A 111 22.70 -8.36 4.05
C GLU A 111 23.04 -9.77 3.57
N GLY A 112 22.02 -10.58 3.23
CA GLY A 112 22.22 -11.91 2.67
C GLY A 112 21.08 -12.86 2.98
N ARG A 113 21.12 -14.05 2.36
CA ARG A 113 20.20 -15.14 2.63
C ARG A 113 20.43 -15.67 4.04
N VAL A 114 19.35 -15.85 4.81
CA VAL A 114 19.41 -16.39 6.17
C VAL A 114 19.60 -17.90 6.12
N GLU A 115 20.62 -18.40 6.79
CA GLU A 115 20.86 -19.83 6.96
C GLU A 115 20.85 -20.18 8.46
N VAL A 116 20.29 -21.33 8.80
CA VAL A 116 20.13 -21.81 10.19
C VAL A 116 20.84 -23.14 10.40
N GLN A 117 21.54 -23.28 11.52
CA GLN A 117 22.14 -24.52 11.96
C GLN A 117 21.54 -24.96 13.30
N LEU A 118 21.05 -26.20 13.34
CA LEU A 118 20.45 -26.82 14.53
C LEU A 118 21.54 -27.30 15.51
N ALA A 119 21.24 -27.26 16.81
CA ALA A 119 22.15 -27.78 17.82
C ALA A 119 22.47 -29.27 17.60
N GLY A 120 23.75 -29.60 17.48
CA GLY A 120 24.22 -30.97 17.23
C GLY A 120 24.30 -31.36 15.75
N SER A 121 23.93 -30.47 14.82
CA SER A 121 24.17 -30.66 13.38
C SER A 121 25.36 -29.81 12.91
N GLU A 122 26.14 -30.35 11.97
CA GLU A 122 27.19 -29.60 11.26
C GLU A 122 26.68 -28.97 9.95
N GLU A 123 25.46 -29.29 9.53
CA GLU A 123 24.86 -28.80 8.30
C GLU A 123 24.11 -27.48 8.50
N TRP A 124 24.11 -26.65 7.46
CA TRP A 124 23.32 -25.41 7.39
C TRP A 124 22.08 -25.65 6.54
N GLY A 125 20.91 -25.31 7.08
CA GLY A 125 19.63 -25.32 6.39
C GLY A 125 19.19 -23.92 5.97
N LEU A 126 18.20 -23.88 5.08
CA LEU A 126 17.55 -22.65 4.63
C LEU A 126 16.24 -22.42 5.38
N LEU A 127 15.86 -21.15 5.55
CA LEU A 127 14.51 -20.78 5.98
C LEU A 127 13.64 -20.58 4.74
N CYS A 128 12.37 -21.00 4.82
CA CYS A 128 11.39 -20.73 3.78
C CYS A 128 10.99 -19.23 3.79
N GLY A 129 10.79 -18.65 2.61
CA GLY A 129 10.42 -17.24 2.44
C GLY A 129 8.92 -16.95 2.55
N ASP A 130 8.05 -17.98 2.56
CA ASP A 130 6.60 -17.81 2.69
C ASP A 130 6.23 -16.96 3.91
N GLY A 131 5.65 -15.78 3.68
CA GLY A 131 5.25 -14.87 4.75
C GLY A 131 6.43 -14.20 5.48
N TRP A 132 7.65 -14.25 4.93
CA TRP A 132 8.82 -13.58 5.46
C TRP A 132 8.66 -12.06 5.40
N SER A 133 8.61 -11.41 6.55
CA SER A 133 8.41 -9.98 6.64
C SER A 133 9.55 -9.29 7.39
N LEU A 134 9.45 -7.96 7.48
CA LEU A 134 10.38 -7.18 8.29
C LEU A 134 10.39 -7.64 9.77
N LEU A 135 9.29 -8.21 10.27
CA LEU A 135 9.20 -8.71 11.64
C LEU A 135 10.15 -9.89 11.89
N GLU A 136 10.19 -10.87 10.99
CA GLU A 136 11.10 -12.01 11.05
C GLU A 136 12.55 -11.54 10.82
N GLY A 137 12.76 -10.65 9.87
CA GLY A 137 14.06 -10.00 9.63
C GLY A 137 14.61 -9.32 10.89
N MET A 138 13.77 -8.62 11.67
CA MET A 138 14.16 -8.00 12.93
C MET A 138 14.66 -9.01 13.96
N VAL A 139 14.05 -10.21 14.02
CA VAL A 139 14.50 -11.28 14.91
C VAL A 139 15.88 -11.77 14.49
N VAL A 140 16.12 -11.97 13.18
CA VAL A 140 17.41 -12.40 12.65
C VAL A 140 18.50 -11.37 12.90
N CYS A 141 18.28 -10.10 12.54
CA CYS A 141 19.26 -9.03 12.75
C CYS A 141 19.60 -8.86 14.24
N ARG A 142 18.59 -8.96 15.12
CA ARG A 142 18.81 -8.91 16.57
C ARG A 142 19.58 -10.13 17.08
N HIS A 143 19.28 -11.33 16.59
CA HIS A 143 19.98 -12.56 16.96
C HIS A 143 21.46 -12.52 16.56
N LEU A 144 21.76 -11.95 15.38
CA LEU A 144 23.12 -11.79 14.87
C LEU A 144 23.88 -10.61 15.48
N GLY A 145 23.22 -9.75 16.27
CA GLY A 145 23.85 -8.57 16.86
C GLY A 145 24.00 -7.37 15.91
N TYR A 146 23.34 -7.40 14.75
CA TYR A 146 23.34 -6.31 13.76
C TYR A 146 22.31 -5.21 14.05
N GLY A 147 21.55 -5.34 15.14
CA GLY A 147 20.52 -4.37 15.53
C GLY A 147 19.20 -4.63 14.82
N TYR A 148 18.71 -3.65 14.07
CA TYR A 148 17.38 -3.68 13.46
C TYR A 148 17.47 -3.98 11.96
N ALA A 149 16.50 -4.73 11.44
CA ALA A 149 16.41 -5.00 10.01
C ALA A 149 15.96 -3.74 9.25
N GLN A 150 16.63 -3.44 8.14
CA GLN A 150 16.23 -2.37 7.22
C GLN A 150 15.34 -2.88 6.07
N GLY A 151 15.37 -4.18 5.81
CA GLY A 151 14.57 -4.82 4.78
C GLY A 151 14.49 -6.32 5.01
N ALA A 152 13.44 -6.93 4.48
CA ALA A 152 13.22 -8.36 4.46
C ALA A 152 12.69 -8.72 3.08
N LEU A 153 13.60 -9.20 2.22
CA LEU A 153 13.28 -9.55 0.84
C LEU A 153 12.89 -11.03 0.80
N SER A 154 11.70 -11.32 0.27
CA SER A 154 11.30 -12.68 -0.10
C SER A 154 11.84 -13.01 -1.49
N THR A 155 12.15 -14.28 -1.74
CA THR A 155 12.48 -14.78 -3.09
C THR A 155 11.26 -14.90 -3.99
N GLU A 156 10.07 -15.04 -3.39
CA GLU A 156 8.79 -15.12 -4.08
C GLU A 156 7.99 -13.85 -3.80
N MET A 157 7.53 -13.18 -4.85
CA MET A 157 6.82 -11.89 -4.78
C MET A 157 5.85 -11.77 -5.96
N ALA A 158 4.78 -11.00 -5.75
CA ALA A 158 3.90 -10.59 -6.83
C ALA A 158 4.64 -9.66 -7.82
N ASP A 159 4.16 -9.62 -9.06
CA ASP A 159 4.62 -8.69 -10.10
C ASP A 159 3.41 -8.36 -10.97
N LEU A 160 2.83 -7.20 -10.75
CA LEU A 160 1.62 -6.78 -11.42
C LEU A 160 1.96 -6.02 -12.70
N VAL A 161 1.25 -6.36 -13.77
CA VAL A 161 1.41 -5.69 -15.07
C VAL A 161 0.05 -5.29 -15.62
N PRO A 162 -0.15 -4.02 -15.99
CA PRO A 162 -1.36 -3.60 -16.68
C PRO A 162 -1.33 -4.07 -18.14
N ASP A 163 -2.45 -4.64 -18.57
CA ASP A 163 -2.65 -5.03 -19.96
C ASP A 163 -2.99 -3.82 -20.83
N HIS A 164 -1.94 -3.18 -21.36
CA HIS A 164 -2.05 -2.01 -22.21
C HIS A 164 -2.76 -2.29 -23.55
N MET A 165 -2.83 -3.54 -24.00
CA MET A 165 -3.54 -3.90 -25.23
C MET A 165 -5.05 -3.92 -25.01
N GLU A 166 -5.50 -4.49 -23.89
CA GLU A 166 -6.92 -4.45 -23.51
C GLU A 166 -7.36 -3.02 -23.18
N LEU A 167 -6.49 -2.25 -22.52
CA LEU A 167 -6.68 -0.82 -22.26
C LEU A 167 -6.97 -0.06 -23.56
N ALA A 168 -6.10 -0.21 -24.56
CA ALA A 168 -6.24 0.44 -25.86
C ALA A 168 -7.49 -0.02 -26.63
N ARG A 169 -7.79 -1.33 -26.61
CA ARG A 169 -8.91 -1.94 -27.35
C ARG A 169 -10.27 -1.54 -26.79
N SER A 170 -10.36 -1.34 -25.48
CA SER A 170 -11.63 -1.13 -24.77
C SER A 170 -12.00 0.34 -24.61
N ALA A 171 -11.05 1.26 -24.83
CA ALA A 171 -11.20 2.70 -24.69
C ALA A 171 -12.37 3.25 -25.52
N ARG A 172 -13.25 4.04 -24.88
CA ARG A 172 -14.42 4.65 -25.53
C ARG A 172 -14.91 5.88 -24.78
N LEU A 173 -15.68 6.71 -25.48
CA LEU A 173 -16.36 7.85 -24.88
C LEU A 173 -17.78 7.48 -24.46
N GLU A 174 -18.21 7.98 -23.31
CA GLU A 174 -19.60 7.98 -22.86
C GLU A 174 -19.96 9.38 -22.35
N ASP A 175 -21.07 9.93 -22.83
CA ASP A 175 -21.67 11.13 -22.26
C ASP A 175 -22.81 10.70 -21.33
N LYS A 176 -22.69 10.99 -20.03
CA LYS A 176 -23.63 10.53 -18.99
C LYS A 176 -24.07 11.67 -18.08
N GLN A 177 -25.37 11.76 -17.81
CA GLN A 177 -25.92 12.79 -16.92
C GLN A 177 -25.52 12.55 -15.47
N LEU A 178 -25.28 13.63 -14.72
CA LEU A 178 -24.95 13.59 -13.29
C LEU A 178 -25.99 12.84 -12.46
N PHE A 179 -27.26 12.85 -12.88
CA PHE A 179 -28.32 12.04 -12.26
C PHE A 179 -27.93 10.56 -12.10
N PHE A 180 -27.21 9.99 -13.06
CA PHE A 180 -26.78 8.57 -13.05
C PHE A 180 -25.38 8.35 -12.48
N LEU A 181 -24.75 9.38 -11.92
CA LEU A 181 -23.36 9.36 -11.45
C LEU A 181 -23.25 9.70 -9.95
N GLN A 182 -24.33 9.55 -9.18
CA GLN A 182 -24.37 9.88 -7.75
C GLN A 182 -23.31 9.12 -6.96
N CYS A 183 -23.21 7.81 -7.17
CA CYS A 183 -22.17 6.97 -6.57
C CYS A 183 -20.75 7.44 -6.91
N ALA A 184 -20.51 7.74 -8.20
CA ALA A 184 -19.23 8.25 -8.64
C ALA A 184 -18.88 9.62 -8.07
N MET A 185 -19.88 10.45 -7.71
CA MET A 185 -19.65 11.71 -7.00
C MET A 185 -19.23 11.47 -5.55
N GLU A 186 -19.90 10.56 -4.85
CA GLU A 186 -19.57 10.20 -3.46
C GLU A 186 -18.15 9.60 -3.34
N GLU A 187 -17.71 8.86 -4.36
CA GLU A 187 -16.37 8.26 -4.43
C GLU A 187 -15.30 9.14 -5.10
N ASN A 188 -15.59 10.42 -5.37
CA ASN A 188 -14.65 11.36 -6.01
C ASN A 188 -14.15 10.92 -7.41
N CYS A 189 -14.91 10.11 -8.15
CA CYS A 189 -14.52 9.60 -9.48
C CYS A 189 -14.81 10.57 -10.64
N LEU A 190 -15.22 11.81 -10.35
CA LEU A 190 -15.50 12.85 -11.35
C LEU A 190 -14.56 14.02 -11.18
N ALA A 191 -14.37 14.80 -12.26
CA ALA A 191 -13.50 15.97 -12.20
C ALA A 191 -14.07 17.01 -11.23
N THR A 192 -13.19 17.80 -10.60
CA THR A 192 -13.57 18.78 -9.55
C THR A 192 -14.64 19.78 -10.00
N SER A 193 -14.74 20.08 -11.29
CA SER A 193 -15.81 20.91 -11.88
C SER A 193 -17.21 20.33 -11.66
N SER A 194 -17.38 19.01 -11.49
CA SER A 194 -18.68 18.41 -11.19
C SER A 194 -19.21 18.83 -9.82
N ALA A 195 -18.33 19.00 -8.83
CA ALA A 195 -18.70 19.44 -7.48
C ALA A 195 -19.14 20.91 -7.46
N GLU A 196 -18.65 21.74 -8.39
CA GLU A 196 -19.12 23.12 -8.57
C GLU A 196 -20.53 23.16 -9.16
N VAL A 197 -20.82 22.28 -10.12
CA VAL A 197 -22.14 22.16 -10.75
C VAL A 197 -23.19 21.73 -9.73
N GLU A 198 -22.88 20.80 -8.83
CA GLU A 198 -23.79 20.39 -7.75
C GLU A 198 -24.20 21.56 -6.85
N LYS A 199 -23.25 22.46 -6.54
CA LYS A 199 -23.47 23.65 -5.71
C LYS A 199 -24.36 24.72 -6.36
N SER A 200 -24.53 24.67 -7.69
CA SER A 200 -25.33 25.65 -8.44
C SER A 200 -26.86 25.53 -8.22
N GLY A 201 -27.33 24.48 -7.53
CA GLY A 201 -28.73 24.31 -7.17
C GLY A 201 -29.55 23.61 -8.25
N TYR A 202 -30.68 24.20 -8.66
CA TYR A 202 -31.67 23.50 -9.49
C TYR A 202 -31.13 23.05 -10.87
N GLY A 203 -31.32 21.78 -11.21
CA GLY A 203 -30.97 21.24 -12.53
C GLY A 203 -29.56 20.66 -12.68
N TRP A 204 -28.74 20.63 -11.61
CA TRP A 204 -27.39 20.04 -11.65
C TRP A 204 -27.39 18.61 -12.21
N HIS A 205 -28.38 17.81 -11.84
CA HIS A 205 -28.55 16.41 -12.27
C HIS A 205 -28.71 16.23 -13.79
N LEU A 206 -29.10 17.29 -14.52
CA LEU A 206 -29.24 17.27 -15.99
C LEU A 206 -27.92 17.58 -16.70
N ASN A 207 -26.91 18.08 -15.98
CA ASN A 207 -25.60 18.34 -16.54
C ASN A 207 -24.96 17.01 -16.97
N THR A 208 -24.29 17.03 -18.13
CA THR A 208 -23.71 15.84 -18.73
C THR A 208 -22.20 15.86 -18.55
N ARG A 209 -21.64 14.75 -18.08
CA ARG A 209 -20.21 14.51 -17.98
C ARG A 209 -19.76 13.67 -19.16
N ARG A 210 -18.59 13.98 -19.69
CA ARG A 210 -17.92 13.20 -20.73
C ARG A 210 -16.86 12.32 -20.09
N LEU A 211 -17.07 11.01 -20.18
CA LEU A 211 -16.25 10.00 -19.53
C LEU A 211 -15.47 9.23 -20.59
N MET A 212 -14.15 9.16 -20.43
CA MET A 212 -13.31 8.23 -21.18
C MET A 212 -13.25 6.91 -20.41
N ARG A 213 -14.06 5.94 -20.83
CA ARG A 213 -14.11 4.59 -20.24
C ARG A 213 -13.08 3.67 -20.87
N PHE A 214 -12.58 2.71 -20.10
CA PHE A 214 -11.63 1.69 -20.55
C PHE A 214 -11.67 0.49 -19.61
N THR A 215 -11.22 -0.68 -20.06
CA THR A 215 -11.02 -1.84 -19.20
C THR A 215 -9.60 -1.79 -18.64
N ALA A 216 -9.45 -1.88 -17.31
CA ALA A 216 -8.17 -2.12 -16.67
C ALA A 216 -8.06 -3.59 -16.30
N ARG A 217 -7.20 -4.33 -17.01
CA ARG A 217 -6.85 -5.72 -16.69
C ARG A 217 -5.44 -5.76 -16.15
N ILE A 218 -5.28 -6.27 -14.93
CA ILE A 218 -4.01 -6.35 -14.22
C ILE A 218 -3.67 -7.83 -14.10
N PHE A 219 -2.52 -8.22 -14.65
CA PHE A 219 -2.02 -9.59 -14.58
C PHE A 219 -0.95 -9.70 -13.50
N ASN A 220 -1.02 -10.74 -12.65
CA ASN A 220 0.08 -11.08 -11.76
C ASN A 220 1.01 -12.08 -12.46
N GLN A 221 2.15 -11.59 -12.95
CA GLN A 221 3.22 -12.42 -13.54
C GLN A 221 4.29 -12.84 -12.52
N GLY A 222 4.09 -12.47 -11.25
CA GLY A 222 4.93 -12.90 -10.14
C GLY A 222 4.80 -14.40 -9.86
N ASP A 223 5.53 -14.87 -8.86
CA ASP A 223 5.43 -16.24 -8.35
C ASP A 223 4.69 -16.33 -7.01
N GLU A 224 4.28 -15.20 -6.43
CA GLU A 224 3.44 -15.16 -5.23
C GLU A 224 2.20 -14.29 -5.43
N ALA A 225 1.15 -14.59 -4.67
CA ALA A 225 -0.10 -13.84 -4.74
C ALA A 225 0.08 -12.37 -4.31
N PHE A 226 -0.47 -11.44 -5.09
CA PHE A 226 -0.61 -10.05 -4.64
C PHE A 226 -1.72 -9.99 -3.59
N ARG A 227 -1.44 -9.32 -2.45
CA ARG A 227 -2.41 -9.20 -1.36
C ARG A 227 -2.52 -7.76 -0.89
N PRO A 228 -3.72 -7.31 -0.50
CA PRO A 228 -3.90 -5.99 0.07
C PRO A 228 -3.11 -5.83 1.38
N PHE A 229 -2.52 -4.66 1.58
CA PHE A 229 -1.74 -4.37 2.79
C PHE A 229 -2.62 -4.17 4.04
N LEU A 230 -3.89 -3.76 3.86
CA LEU A 230 -4.80 -3.53 4.98
C LEU A 230 -5.35 -4.86 5.50
N PRO A 231 -5.25 -5.11 6.82
CA PRO A 231 -5.90 -6.24 7.45
C PRO A 231 -7.42 -6.21 7.22
N LYS A 232 -8.04 -7.38 7.09
CA LYS A 232 -9.47 -7.57 6.76
C LYS A 232 -10.46 -6.77 7.63
N GLN A 233 -10.11 -6.53 8.89
CA GLN A 233 -10.90 -5.73 9.83
C GLN A 233 -11.01 -4.24 9.47
N TYR A 234 -10.13 -3.74 8.59
CA TYR A 234 -10.12 -2.36 8.12
C TYR A 234 -10.71 -2.20 6.72
N TRP A 235 -11.23 -3.28 6.13
CA TRP A 235 -11.86 -3.18 4.82
C TRP A 235 -13.19 -2.46 4.95
N GLU A 236 -13.42 -1.50 4.05
CA GLU A 236 -14.61 -0.66 4.06
C GLU A 236 -15.64 -1.22 3.07
N TRP A 237 -16.89 -1.36 3.49
CA TRP A 237 -17.96 -1.77 2.59
C TRP A 237 -18.37 -0.61 1.70
N HIS A 238 -18.40 -0.84 0.38
CA HIS A 238 -18.88 0.15 -0.56
C HIS A 238 -20.27 -0.19 -1.10
N ALA A 239 -21.25 0.65 -0.75
CA ALA A 239 -22.66 0.40 -1.05
C ALA A 239 -22.96 0.38 -2.56
N CYS A 240 -22.26 1.22 -3.35
CA CYS A 240 -22.47 1.29 -4.79
C CYS A 240 -21.99 0.05 -5.54
N HIS A 241 -21.01 -0.67 -4.99
CA HIS A 241 -20.41 -1.84 -5.64
C HIS A 241 -20.71 -3.17 -4.94
N MET A 242 -21.40 -3.10 -3.80
CA MET A 242 -21.83 -4.25 -2.99
C MET A 242 -20.69 -5.22 -2.65
N HIS A 243 -19.51 -4.68 -2.35
CA HIS A 243 -18.37 -5.44 -1.84
C HIS A 243 -17.45 -4.57 -0.98
N TYR A 244 -16.46 -5.20 -0.36
CA TYR A 244 -15.48 -4.53 0.48
C TYR A 244 -14.27 -4.06 -0.32
N HIS A 245 -13.82 -2.83 -0.07
CA HIS A 245 -12.59 -2.26 -0.59
C HIS A 245 -11.44 -2.62 0.36
N SER A 246 -10.38 -3.23 -0.17
CA SER A 246 -9.24 -3.74 0.62
C SER A 246 -8.01 -2.81 0.61
N MET A 247 -8.04 -1.75 -0.18
CA MET A 247 -7.06 -0.67 -0.29
C MET A 247 -7.77 0.66 -0.64
N GLU A 248 -7.19 1.79 -0.25
CA GLU A 248 -7.78 3.11 -0.59
C GLU A 248 -7.54 3.49 -2.05
N VAL A 249 -6.37 3.15 -2.62
CA VAL A 249 -6.00 3.44 -4.00
C VAL A 249 -5.25 2.23 -4.55
N PHE A 250 -5.78 1.62 -5.61
CA PHE A 250 -5.09 0.53 -6.32
C PHE A 250 -4.46 1.01 -7.62
N ALA A 251 -5.13 1.90 -8.34
CA ALA A 251 -4.66 2.45 -9.60
C ALA A 251 -4.96 3.94 -9.75
N HIS A 252 -4.02 4.66 -10.37
CA HIS A 252 -4.18 6.04 -10.81
C HIS A 252 -4.31 6.10 -12.33
N TYR A 253 -5.16 7.04 -12.79
CA TYR A 253 -5.45 7.26 -14.19
C TYR A 253 -5.18 8.74 -14.52
N ASP A 254 -4.08 9.02 -15.17
CA ASP A 254 -3.66 10.39 -15.48
C ASP A 254 -3.81 10.67 -16.97
N ILE A 255 -4.30 11.86 -17.31
CA ILE A 255 -4.17 12.44 -18.65
C ILE A 255 -3.17 13.58 -18.57
N ILE A 256 -2.12 13.47 -19.38
CA ILE A 256 -0.95 14.34 -19.35
C ILE A 256 -0.86 15.09 -20.69
N ASP A 257 -0.67 16.40 -20.63
CA ASP A 257 -0.49 17.23 -21.83
C ASP A 257 0.93 17.13 -22.42
N SER A 258 1.14 17.77 -23.57
CA SER A 258 2.46 17.82 -24.24
C SER A 258 3.57 18.49 -23.43
N GLN A 259 3.23 19.23 -22.36
CA GLN A 259 4.18 19.90 -21.47
C GLN A 259 4.51 19.04 -20.24
N GLY A 260 3.86 17.88 -20.08
CA GLY A 260 4.04 17.00 -18.93
C GLY A 260 3.13 17.33 -17.75
N ASN A 261 2.15 18.23 -17.90
CA ASN A 261 1.22 18.55 -16.82
C ASN A 261 0.06 17.56 -16.80
N ARG A 262 -0.34 17.11 -15.60
CA ARG A 262 -1.61 16.39 -15.41
C ARG A 262 -2.78 17.36 -15.61
N VAL A 263 -3.59 17.09 -16.63
CA VAL A 263 -4.73 17.93 -17.03
C VAL A 263 -6.09 17.28 -16.72
N ALA A 264 -6.09 15.98 -16.46
CA ALA A 264 -7.22 15.25 -15.93
C ALA A 264 -6.68 14.13 -15.06
N GLU A 265 -7.40 13.82 -13.99
CA GLU A 265 -7.11 12.69 -13.13
C GLU A 265 -8.39 11.88 -12.94
N GLY A 266 -8.21 10.58 -12.85
CA GLY A 266 -9.17 9.62 -12.37
C GLY A 266 -8.42 8.65 -11.48
N HIS A 267 -9.18 7.90 -10.71
CA HIS A 267 -8.58 6.89 -9.85
C HIS A 267 -9.52 5.71 -9.71
N LYS A 268 -8.92 4.59 -9.32
CA LYS A 268 -9.64 3.45 -8.79
C LYS A 268 -9.33 3.40 -7.31
N ALA A 269 -10.27 3.92 -6.50
CA ALA A 269 -10.34 3.49 -5.12
C ALA A 269 -10.44 1.97 -5.14
N SER A 270 -9.63 1.21 -4.40
CA SER A 270 -9.51 -0.21 -4.72
C SER A 270 -10.86 -0.89 -4.62
N PHE A 271 -11.27 -1.50 -5.72
CA PHE A 271 -12.38 -2.42 -5.71
C PHE A 271 -11.88 -3.76 -5.15
N CYS A 272 -12.77 -4.74 -5.14
CA CYS A 272 -12.48 -6.14 -4.97
C CYS A 272 -11.25 -6.65 -5.76
N LEU A 273 -10.17 -7.04 -5.09
CA LEU A 273 -9.08 -7.80 -5.73
C LEU A 273 -9.48 -9.29 -5.81
N GLU A 274 -9.74 -9.79 -7.01
CA GLU A 274 -10.11 -11.18 -7.24
C GLU A 274 -9.54 -11.79 -8.52
N ASP A 275 -9.59 -13.12 -8.61
CA ASP A 275 -9.15 -13.85 -9.79
C ASP A 275 -10.29 -13.97 -10.82
N ASN A 276 -10.40 -13.00 -11.73
CA ASN A 276 -11.46 -13.00 -12.76
C ASN A 276 -11.18 -13.98 -13.90
N ASN A 277 -9.93 -14.04 -14.36
CA ASN A 277 -9.48 -14.96 -15.39
C ASN A 277 -8.08 -15.44 -15.05
N CYS A 278 -7.77 -16.69 -15.37
CA CYS A 278 -6.46 -17.28 -15.12
C CYS A 278 -5.96 -18.02 -16.37
N LEU A 279 -4.66 -18.28 -16.42
CA LEU A 279 -4.09 -19.17 -17.43
C LEU A 279 -4.75 -20.57 -17.36
N PRO A 280 -4.78 -21.35 -18.47
CA PRO A 280 -5.55 -22.59 -18.56
C PRO A 280 -5.30 -23.67 -17.48
N ASP A 281 -4.15 -23.63 -16.81
CA ASP A 281 -3.75 -24.59 -15.76
C ASP A 281 -3.67 -23.97 -14.36
N VAL A 282 -4.19 -22.74 -14.19
CA VAL A 282 -4.18 -22.00 -12.93
C VAL A 282 -5.60 -21.87 -12.41
N GLU A 283 -5.84 -22.43 -11.22
CA GLU A 283 -7.14 -22.34 -10.54
C GLU A 283 -7.26 -21.01 -9.78
N PRO A 284 -8.39 -20.29 -9.91
CA PRO A 284 -8.63 -19.05 -9.19
C PRO A 284 -8.84 -19.30 -7.69
N VAL A 285 -8.19 -18.50 -6.84
CA VAL A 285 -8.23 -18.62 -5.38
C VAL A 285 -9.06 -17.50 -4.75
N PHE A 286 -8.83 -16.26 -5.15
CA PHE A 286 -9.41 -15.07 -4.52
C PHE A 286 -10.76 -14.71 -5.15
N LYS A 287 -11.75 -14.41 -4.28
CA LYS A 287 -13.12 -14.04 -4.66
C LYS A 287 -13.68 -13.11 -3.60
N CYS A 288 -14.19 -11.96 -3.99
CA CYS A 288 -14.71 -11.01 -2.99
C CYS A 288 -16.12 -11.31 -2.52
N ALA A 289 -16.88 -12.08 -3.30
CA ALA A 289 -18.22 -12.50 -2.93
C ALA A 289 -18.22 -13.16 -1.54
N ASN A 290 -19.27 -12.92 -0.76
CA ASN A 290 -19.46 -13.48 0.59
C ASN A 290 -18.32 -13.16 1.57
N TYR A 291 -17.72 -11.97 1.48
CA TYR A 291 -16.61 -11.56 2.35
C TYR A 291 -15.40 -12.51 2.23
N GLY A 292 -15.17 -13.04 1.03
CA GLY A 292 -14.01 -13.88 0.73
C GLY A 292 -12.71 -13.10 0.81
N ASP A 293 -11.60 -13.85 0.79
CA ASP A 293 -10.27 -13.24 0.80
C ASP A 293 -9.96 -12.61 -0.56
N GLN A 294 -9.18 -11.52 -0.53
CA GLN A 294 -8.86 -10.70 -1.69
C GLN A 294 -7.37 -10.81 -2.03
N GLY A 295 -7.10 -10.75 -3.33
CA GLY A 295 -5.77 -10.85 -3.89
C GLY A 295 -5.81 -11.22 -5.37
N ILE A 296 -4.63 -11.32 -5.97
CA ILE A 296 -4.46 -11.75 -7.36
C ILE A 296 -3.44 -12.89 -7.36
N SER A 297 -3.88 -14.09 -7.71
CA SER A 297 -3.03 -15.29 -7.76
C SER A 297 -2.00 -15.20 -8.88
N PRO A 298 -0.81 -15.83 -8.74
CA PRO A 298 0.16 -15.95 -9.83
C PRO A 298 -0.48 -16.55 -11.08
N GLY A 299 -0.33 -15.91 -12.23
CA GLY A 299 -0.94 -16.36 -13.48
C GLY A 299 -2.43 -16.04 -13.63
N CYS A 300 -3.00 -15.25 -12.72
CA CYS A 300 -4.37 -14.74 -12.82
C CYS A 300 -4.40 -13.23 -13.09
N THR A 301 -5.58 -12.75 -13.50
CA THR A 301 -5.87 -11.35 -13.73
C THR A 301 -7.03 -10.87 -12.88
N ASP A 302 -6.92 -9.65 -12.38
CA ASP A 302 -8.05 -8.83 -11.92
C ASP A 302 -8.45 -7.87 -13.07
N THR A 303 -9.72 -7.88 -13.46
CA THR A 303 -10.24 -7.17 -14.63
C THR A 303 -11.41 -6.28 -14.26
N TYR A 304 -11.15 -4.98 -14.24
CA TYR A 304 -12.17 -3.95 -14.14
C TYR A 304 -12.64 -3.53 -15.53
N ALA A 305 -13.78 -4.10 -15.94
CA ALA A 305 -14.38 -3.81 -17.24
C ALA A 305 -14.87 -2.36 -17.35
N TYR A 306 -14.81 -1.82 -18.57
CA TYR A 306 -15.20 -0.44 -18.91
C TYR A 306 -16.62 -0.05 -18.48
N ASN A 307 -17.51 -1.01 -18.23
CA ASN A 307 -18.91 -0.79 -17.86
C ASN A 307 -19.14 -0.64 -16.35
N ILE A 308 -18.11 -0.84 -15.52
CA ILE A 308 -18.18 -0.65 -14.08
C ILE A 308 -18.09 0.85 -13.75
N ASP A 309 -18.69 1.27 -12.64
CA ASP A 309 -18.54 2.64 -12.16
C ASP A 309 -17.10 2.95 -11.73
N CYS A 310 -16.72 4.23 -11.81
CA CYS A 310 -15.35 4.72 -11.60
C CYS A 310 -14.29 4.12 -12.52
N GLN A 311 -14.69 3.41 -13.59
CA GLN A 311 -13.79 2.86 -14.58
C GLN A 311 -13.66 3.80 -15.80
N TRP A 312 -13.23 5.03 -15.50
CA TRP A 312 -13.04 6.09 -16.49
C TRP A 312 -12.08 7.18 -15.98
N VAL A 313 -11.73 8.10 -16.88
CA VAL A 313 -11.31 9.46 -16.52
C VAL A 313 -12.40 10.43 -16.98
N ASP A 314 -12.82 11.36 -16.11
CA ASP A 314 -13.73 12.43 -16.49
C ASP A 314 -12.95 13.47 -17.32
N ILE A 315 -13.29 13.57 -18.60
CA ILE A 315 -12.62 14.44 -19.57
C ILE A 315 -13.49 15.62 -20.00
N THR A 316 -14.53 15.93 -19.23
CA THR A 316 -15.50 16.99 -19.55
C THR A 316 -14.83 18.33 -19.83
N ASP A 317 -13.76 18.65 -19.09
CA ASP A 317 -13.08 19.94 -19.17
C ASP A 317 -11.95 19.96 -20.21
N LEU A 318 -11.65 18.82 -20.86
CA LEU A 318 -10.62 18.72 -21.87
C LEU A 318 -11.13 19.12 -23.25
N LYS A 319 -10.24 19.76 -24.02
CA LYS A 319 -10.45 20.05 -25.43
C LYS A 319 -9.94 18.89 -26.28
N PRO A 320 -10.49 18.68 -27.49
CA PRO A 320 -9.92 17.74 -28.45
C PRO A 320 -8.44 18.04 -28.71
N GLY A 321 -7.61 17.00 -28.78
CA GLY A 321 -6.17 17.11 -28.88
C GLY A 321 -5.45 15.79 -28.66
N THR A 322 -4.12 15.85 -28.69
CA THR A 322 -3.25 14.71 -28.37
C THR A 322 -2.71 14.85 -26.95
N TYR A 323 -2.81 13.76 -26.20
CA TYR A 323 -2.42 13.65 -24.80
C TYR A 323 -1.66 12.33 -24.58
N THR A 324 -1.07 12.19 -23.40
CA THR A 324 -0.62 10.89 -22.90
C THR A 324 -1.60 10.41 -21.86
N PHE A 325 -2.14 9.21 -22.03
CA PHE A 325 -2.92 8.54 -21.00
C PHE A 325 -2.01 7.58 -20.24
N LYS A 326 -1.93 7.72 -18.92
CA LYS A 326 -1.11 6.88 -18.06
C LYS A 326 -1.98 6.17 -17.03
N LEU A 327 -1.94 4.84 -17.05
CA LEU A 327 -2.52 3.99 -16.01
C LEU A 327 -1.37 3.46 -15.17
N ALA A 328 -1.34 3.79 -13.88
CA ALA A 328 -0.36 3.30 -12.93
C ALA A 328 -1.03 2.44 -11.85
N ILE A 329 -0.47 1.26 -11.58
CA ILE A 329 -0.93 0.32 -10.55
C ILE A 329 0.05 0.29 -9.38
N ASN A 330 -0.48 0.14 -8.17
CA ASN A 330 0.29 0.25 -6.92
C ASN A 330 1.22 1.49 -6.90
N PRO A 331 0.70 2.69 -7.23
CA PRO A 331 1.55 3.87 -7.50
C PRO A 331 2.28 4.40 -6.27
N GLU A 332 1.81 4.06 -5.07
CA GLU A 332 2.42 4.46 -3.80
C GLU A 332 3.38 3.39 -3.22
N PHE A 333 3.65 2.31 -3.96
CA PHE A 333 4.53 1.21 -3.52
C PHE A 333 4.07 0.59 -2.18
N LYS A 334 2.76 0.61 -1.91
CA LYS A 334 2.16 0.16 -0.64
C LYS A 334 2.29 -1.36 -0.45
N VAL A 335 2.31 -2.10 -1.55
CA VAL A 335 2.55 -3.55 -1.56
C VAL A 335 3.86 -3.82 -2.28
N ALA A 336 4.69 -4.71 -1.76
CA ALA A 336 5.96 -5.03 -2.38
C ALA A 336 5.78 -5.94 -3.61
N GLU A 337 6.48 -5.63 -4.69
CA GLU A 337 6.49 -6.39 -5.94
C GLU A 337 7.93 -6.70 -6.37
N LYS A 338 8.11 -7.70 -7.25
CA LYS A 338 9.45 -8.08 -7.76
C LYS A 338 10.16 -6.92 -8.43
N THR A 339 9.41 -6.09 -9.14
CA THR A 339 9.86 -4.89 -9.80
C THR A 339 8.70 -3.91 -9.86
N PHE A 340 9.02 -2.63 -10.06
CA PHE A 340 8.05 -1.58 -10.34
C PHE A 340 8.24 -0.96 -11.73
N ASP A 341 9.16 -1.50 -12.53
CA ASP A 341 9.54 -0.95 -13.84
C ASP A 341 8.46 -1.14 -14.93
N ASN A 342 7.41 -1.89 -14.62
CA ASN A 342 6.31 -2.30 -15.48
C ASN A 342 4.92 -1.98 -14.89
N ASN A 343 4.85 -1.30 -13.75
CA ASN A 343 3.62 -0.98 -13.04
C ASN A 343 2.81 0.18 -13.65
N ALA A 344 3.21 0.70 -14.80
CA ALA A 344 2.40 1.68 -15.51
C ALA A 344 2.37 1.42 -17.01
N ALA A 345 1.22 1.64 -17.63
CA ALA A 345 1.06 1.75 -19.06
C ALA A 345 0.89 3.22 -19.44
N SER A 346 1.84 3.76 -20.22
CA SER A 346 1.74 5.11 -20.80
C SER A 346 1.45 4.99 -22.28
N CYS A 347 0.34 5.53 -22.73
CA CYS A 347 -0.17 5.42 -24.09
C CYS A 347 -0.41 6.80 -24.73
N GLU A 348 -0.21 6.89 -26.03
CA GLU A 348 -0.69 8.03 -26.80
C GLU A 348 -2.22 8.01 -26.82
N MET A 349 -2.83 9.16 -26.52
CA MET A 349 -4.27 9.37 -26.52
C MET A 349 -4.62 10.46 -27.53
N ILE A 350 -5.42 10.13 -28.54
CA ILE A 350 -5.96 11.08 -29.50
C ILE A 350 -7.44 11.27 -29.18
N TYR A 351 -7.80 12.44 -28.68
CA TYR A 351 -9.16 12.78 -28.30
C TYR A 351 -9.80 13.68 -29.36
N GLY A 352 -10.85 13.18 -30.02
CA GLY A 352 -11.68 13.91 -30.97
C GLY A 352 -13.03 14.31 -30.36
N THR A 353 -13.91 14.93 -31.16
CA THR A 353 -15.22 15.36 -30.66
C THR A 353 -16.18 14.21 -30.36
N GLN A 354 -16.03 13.08 -31.06
CA GLN A 354 -16.92 11.91 -30.98
C GLN A 354 -16.19 10.58 -30.72
N ASN A 355 -14.85 10.60 -30.74
CA ASN A 355 -14.04 9.39 -30.58
C ASN A 355 -12.82 9.67 -29.72
N VAL A 356 -12.29 8.58 -29.17
CA VAL A 356 -10.99 8.55 -28.51
C VAL A 356 -10.24 7.36 -29.06
N TRP A 357 -8.95 7.53 -29.31
CA TRP A 357 -8.04 6.46 -29.67
C TRP A 357 -6.92 6.41 -28.66
N ILE A 358 -6.58 5.20 -28.22
CA ILE A 358 -5.45 4.92 -27.35
C ILE A 358 -4.55 3.93 -28.07
N GLY A 359 -3.25 4.18 -28.08
CA GLY A 359 -2.27 3.28 -28.68
C GLY A 359 -0.84 3.70 -28.39
N ASN A 360 0.12 3.11 -29.10
CA ASN A 360 1.55 3.36 -28.90
C ASN A 360 1.99 3.28 -27.43
N CYS A 361 1.45 2.28 -26.71
CA CYS A 361 1.65 2.12 -25.29
C CYS A 361 3.04 1.57 -24.95
N THR A 362 3.62 2.06 -23.87
CA THR A 362 4.85 1.53 -23.27
C THR A 362 4.64 1.25 -21.80
N LEU A 363 5.20 0.13 -21.33
CA LEU A 363 5.27 -0.16 -19.90
C LEU A 363 6.41 0.62 -19.26
N GLY A 364 6.21 1.04 -18.01
CA GLY A 364 7.17 1.84 -17.26
C GLY A 364 6.82 1.90 -15.78
N ARG A 365 7.50 2.81 -15.07
CA ARG A 365 7.23 3.08 -13.66
C ARG A 365 5.95 3.91 -13.45
N PRO A 366 5.30 3.77 -12.27
CA PRO A 366 4.15 4.58 -11.85
C PRO A 366 4.29 6.09 -12.00
#